data_AF-A0A2T2R942-F1
#
_entry.id   AF-A0A2T2R942-F1
#
_cell.length_a   1.000
_cell.length_b   1.000
_cell.length_c   1.000
_cell.angle_alpha   90.00
_cell.angle_beta   90.00
_cell.angle_gamma   90.00
#
_symmetry.space_group_name_H-M   'P 1'
#
loop_
_entity.id
_entity.type
_entity.pdbx_description
1 polymer ?
#
loop_
_entity_poly.entity_id
_entity_poly.type
_entity_poly.pdbx_seq_one_letter_code
_entity_poly.pdbx_strand_id
1 'polypeptide(L)'
;MVMASRLRVLRATGAPNAGRRRRNAGKTGASVATGCHVQPRQPLCSAPMRDASPYPPDGHVEPGGPAAVGTLQVDGVDVEIRKLSVSAMDNNVYLLTDLGRGEALLIDAADDAPRLLDELGDRRLTAIFTTHGHWDHVRALDDVARATGAPVVLHPGDAQRAGRQPDQPAEDGMRLAFGDAAVELRHTPGHTRGSTCAVLGGTHLFSGDTLFPGGPGATFGDTDAFATPGR
;
A
#
# COMPACT_ATOMS: atom_id res chain seq x y z
N MET A 1 -27.97 15.32 -2.52
CA MET A 1 -28.14 15.99 -3.83
C MET A 1 -26.87 16.77 -4.12
N VAL A 2 -25.86 16.13 -4.72
CA VAL A 2 -24.54 16.72 -4.92
C VAL A 2 -24.36 17.06 -6.39
N MET A 3 -24.12 18.33 -6.67
CA MET A 3 -23.74 18.83 -7.99
C MET A 3 -22.21 18.81 -8.10
N ALA A 4 -21.70 18.02 -9.04
CA ALA A 4 -20.28 17.99 -9.38
C ALA A 4 -19.93 19.19 -10.26
N SER A 5 -18.87 19.92 -9.90
CA SER A 5 -18.25 20.92 -10.76
C SER A 5 -16.80 20.52 -11.08
N ARG A 6 -16.53 20.38 -12.36
CA ARG A 6 -15.25 20.04 -12.99
C ARG A 6 -14.35 21.27 -13.06
N LEU A 7 -13.06 21.19 -12.68
CA LEU A 7 -12.01 21.91 -13.43
C LEU A 7 -10.57 21.38 -13.24
N ARG A 8 -9.86 21.48 -14.36
CA ARG A 8 -8.53 21.07 -14.83
C ARG A 8 -7.31 21.20 -13.89
N VAL A 9 -6.44 20.18 -13.96
CA VAL A 9 -5.05 20.15 -13.46
C VAL A 9 -4.10 20.85 -14.44
N LEU A 10 -3.27 21.77 -13.95
CA LEU A 10 -2.12 22.32 -14.69
C LEU A 10 -0.92 21.37 -14.60
N ARG A 11 -0.28 21.06 -15.74
CA ARG A 11 1.03 20.40 -15.81
C ARG A 11 2.14 21.46 -15.78
N ALA A 12 3.11 21.28 -14.89
CA ALA A 12 4.39 21.99 -14.95
C ALA A 12 5.42 21.12 -15.69
N THR A 13 5.99 21.64 -16.77
CA THR A 13 7.11 21.05 -17.52
C THR A 13 8.42 21.71 -17.11
N GLY A 14 9.42 20.91 -16.71
CA GLY A 14 10.80 21.35 -16.50
C GLY A 14 11.78 20.32 -17.06
N ALA A 15 12.59 20.73 -18.04
CA ALA A 15 13.59 19.91 -18.73
C ALA A 15 14.95 19.87 -17.99
N PRO A 16 15.84 18.90 -18.28
CA PRO A 16 17.02 18.59 -17.49
C PRO A 16 18.28 19.35 -17.93
N ASN A 17 19.27 19.46 -17.03
CA ASN A 17 20.58 20.04 -17.34
C ASN A 17 21.68 18.97 -17.40
N ALA A 18 22.50 19.07 -18.44
CA ALA A 18 23.53 18.11 -18.84
C ALA A 18 24.88 18.41 -18.17
N GLY A 19 25.55 17.36 -17.67
CA GLY A 19 26.90 17.41 -17.12
C GLY A 19 27.82 16.41 -17.84
N ARG A 20 28.86 16.93 -18.48
CA ARG A 20 29.80 16.25 -19.38
C ARG A 20 31.14 15.98 -18.66
N ARG A 21 31.75 14.79 -18.81
CA ARG A 21 33.22 14.51 -18.70
C ARG A 21 33.49 13.09 -19.21
N ARG A 22 34.11 12.92 -20.38
CA ARG A 22 35.54 12.81 -20.76
C ARG A 22 36.09 11.37 -20.73
N ARG A 23 36.75 11.05 -21.86
CA ARG A 23 37.26 9.78 -22.39
C ARG A 23 38.43 9.19 -21.59
N ASN A 24 38.64 7.86 -21.69
CA ASN A 24 39.94 7.34 -22.11
C ASN A 24 39.85 5.92 -22.72
N ALA A 25 40.72 5.67 -23.69
CA ALA A 25 40.84 4.44 -24.46
C ALA A 25 42.06 3.64 -24.02
N GLY A 26 41.98 2.30 -24.10
CA GLY A 26 43.11 1.38 -23.97
C GLY A 26 42.79 0.05 -24.65
N LYS A 27 43.63 -0.35 -25.61
CA LYS A 27 43.56 -1.58 -26.40
C LYS A 27 44.48 -2.66 -25.81
N THR A 28 44.17 -3.92 -26.16
CA THR A 28 44.98 -5.18 -26.33
C THR A 28 44.24 -6.32 -25.64
N GLY A 29 44.08 -7.56 -26.11
CA GLY A 29 44.49 -8.32 -27.30
C GLY A 29 44.02 -9.78 -27.10
N ALA A 30 43.70 -10.45 -28.22
CA ALA A 30 43.37 -11.86 -28.49
C ALA A 30 43.25 -12.94 -27.37
N SER A 31 42.20 -13.78 -27.46
CA SER A 31 42.31 -15.23 -27.74
C SER A 31 40.93 -15.89 -27.91
N VAL A 32 40.88 -16.90 -28.76
CA VAL A 32 39.70 -17.68 -29.19
C VAL A 32 39.44 -18.81 -28.20
N ALA A 33 38.18 -19.01 -27.79
CA ALA A 33 37.70 -20.25 -27.16
C ALA A 33 36.25 -20.55 -27.58
N THR A 34 36.17 -21.56 -28.43
CA THR A 34 35.13 -22.57 -28.69
C THR A 34 33.85 -22.54 -27.84
N GLY A 35 32.70 -22.41 -28.53
CA GLY A 35 31.48 -23.20 -28.37
C GLY A 35 30.81 -23.31 -27.00
N CYS A 36 29.82 -22.44 -26.75
CA CYS A 36 28.71 -22.76 -25.84
C CYS A 36 27.40 -22.55 -26.60
N HIS A 37 26.61 -23.62 -26.68
CA HIS A 37 25.33 -23.68 -27.37
C HIS A 37 24.33 -22.76 -26.65
N VAL A 38 24.04 -21.57 -27.20
CA VAL A 38 23.00 -20.68 -26.67
C VAL A 38 21.67 -21.21 -27.17
N GLN A 39 20.88 -21.79 -26.27
CA GLN A 39 19.49 -22.15 -26.57
C GLN A 39 18.71 -20.88 -26.94
N PRO A 40 17.83 -20.91 -27.95
CA PRO A 40 16.98 -19.77 -28.26
C PRO A 40 16.10 -19.49 -27.04
N ARG A 41 16.23 -18.26 -26.50
CA ARG A 41 15.33 -17.78 -25.45
C ARG A 41 13.92 -17.87 -26.00
N GLN A 42 13.09 -18.68 -25.34
CA GLN A 42 11.66 -18.66 -25.60
C GLN A 42 11.15 -17.23 -25.42
N PRO A 43 10.18 -16.77 -26.23
CA PRO A 43 9.65 -15.43 -26.07
C PRO A 43 9.08 -15.34 -24.66
N LEU A 44 9.69 -14.46 -23.85
CA LEU A 44 9.11 -14.06 -22.59
C LEU A 44 7.71 -13.56 -22.92
N CYS A 45 6.71 -14.28 -22.39
CA CYS A 45 5.32 -13.82 -22.39
C CYS A 45 5.35 -12.35 -21.96
N SER A 46 4.82 -11.47 -22.80
CA SER A 46 4.91 -10.02 -22.60
C SER A 46 4.17 -9.66 -21.32
N ALA A 47 4.91 -9.54 -20.22
CA ALA A 47 4.37 -9.03 -18.97
C ALA A 47 3.77 -7.63 -19.24
N PRO A 48 2.53 -7.36 -18.80
CA PRO A 48 1.96 -6.03 -18.95
C PRO A 48 2.82 -4.98 -18.21
N MET A 49 2.74 -3.75 -18.69
CA MET A 49 3.60 -2.62 -18.33
C MET A 49 3.78 -2.43 -16.81
N ARG A 50 5.04 -2.30 -16.37
CA ARG A 50 5.54 -2.12 -15.00
C ARG A 50 5.13 -0.78 -14.32
N ASP A 51 4.16 -0.07 -14.87
CA ASP A 51 3.84 1.32 -14.49
C ASP A 51 2.36 1.69 -14.74
N ALA A 52 1.50 0.68 -14.93
CA ALA A 52 0.06 0.90 -14.98
C ALA A 52 -0.48 1.01 -13.54
N SER A 53 -1.34 2.01 -13.28
CA SER A 53 -2.05 2.14 -12.01
C SER A 53 -2.64 0.79 -11.59
N PRO A 54 -2.44 0.33 -10.34
CA PRO A 54 -3.02 -0.92 -9.86
C PRO A 54 -4.54 -0.84 -9.68
N TYR A 55 -5.10 0.36 -9.87
CA TYR A 55 -6.51 0.66 -9.70
C TYR A 55 -7.22 0.92 -11.03
N PRO A 56 -8.55 0.68 -11.08
CA PRO A 56 -9.40 1.15 -12.17
C PRO A 56 -9.26 2.66 -12.39
N PRO A 57 -9.64 3.20 -13.57
CA PRO A 57 -9.44 4.61 -13.91
C PRO A 57 -10.05 5.62 -12.92
N ASP A 58 -11.16 5.27 -12.27
CA ASP A 58 -11.82 6.05 -11.22
C ASP A 58 -11.37 5.66 -9.80
N GLY A 59 -10.54 4.62 -9.68
CA GLY A 59 -10.06 4.07 -8.43
C GLY A 59 -11.10 3.25 -7.66
N HIS A 60 -12.33 3.09 -8.17
CA HIS A 60 -13.40 2.40 -7.44
C HIS A 60 -13.36 0.89 -7.68
N VAL A 61 -13.69 0.12 -6.64
CA VAL A 61 -13.85 -1.33 -6.67
C VAL A 61 -15.21 -1.63 -6.07
N GLU A 62 -16.06 -2.37 -6.78
CA GLU A 62 -17.41 -2.64 -6.31
C GLU A 62 -17.40 -3.54 -5.06
N PRO A 63 -18.22 -3.23 -4.02
CA PRO A 63 -18.37 -4.11 -2.86
C PRO A 63 -18.77 -5.53 -3.26
N GLY A 64 -18.04 -6.53 -2.79
CA GLY A 64 -18.27 -7.94 -3.15
C GLY A 64 -17.83 -8.34 -4.58
N GLY A 65 -17.41 -7.38 -5.41
CA GLY A 65 -16.86 -7.63 -6.75
C GLY A 65 -15.41 -8.16 -6.70
N PRO A 66 -14.78 -8.52 -7.82
CA PRO A 66 -13.39 -8.98 -7.84
C PRO A 66 -12.43 -7.90 -7.34
N ALA A 67 -11.33 -8.30 -6.71
CA ALA A 67 -10.26 -7.38 -6.33
C ALA A 67 -9.65 -6.71 -7.57
N ALA A 68 -9.35 -5.41 -7.49
CA ALA A 68 -8.44 -4.77 -8.43
C ALA A 68 -7.00 -5.15 -8.07
N VAL A 69 -6.24 -5.61 -9.05
CA VAL A 69 -4.88 -6.12 -8.85
C VAL A 69 -3.93 -5.41 -9.81
N GLY A 70 -2.82 -4.93 -9.29
CA GLY A 70 -1.70 -4.47 -10.11
C GLY A 70 -0.37 -4.58 -9.38
N THR A 71 0.71 -4.29 -10.10
CA THR A 71 2.07 -4.46 -9.58
C THR A 71 2.83 -3.14 -9.71
N LEU A 72 3.56 -2.79 -8.66
CA LEU A 72 4.45 -1.65 -8.60
C LEU A 72 5.88 -2.12 -8.30
N GLN A 73 6.86 -1.53 -8.96
CA GLN A 73 8.26 -1.68 -8.60
C GLN A 73 8.63 -0.68 -7.49
N VAL A 74 8.99 -1.19 -6.31
CA VAL A 74 9.38 -0.39 -5.15
C VAL A 74 10.76 -0.81 -4.71
N ASP A 75 11.74 0.09 -4.85
CA ASP A 75 13.13 -0.15 -4.45
C ASP A 75 13.75 -1.46 -5.00
N GLY A 76 13.29 -1.90 -6.18
CA GLY A 76 13.72 -3.14 -6.83
C GLY A 76 12.90 -4.38 -6.51
N VAL A 77 11.84 -4.25 -5.70
CA VAL A 77 10.90 -5.32 -5.35
C VAL A 77 9.62 -5.20 -6.19
N ASP A 78 9.16 -6.33 -6.76
CA ASP A 78 7.85 -6.42 -7.41
C ASP A 78 6.76 -6.56 -6.33
N VAL A 79 6.05 -5.48 -6.04
CA VAL A 79 4.97 -5.45 -5.04
C VAL A 79 3.62 -5.54 -5.77
N GLU A 80 2.87 -6.61 -5.53
CA GLU A 80 1.45 -6.69 -5.91
C GLU A 80 0.60 -5.92 -4.90
N ILE A 81 -0.33 -5.11 -5.42
CA ILE A 81 -1.34 -4.41 -4.64
C ILE A 81 -2.69 -4.97 -5.06
N ARG A 82 -3.39 -5.62 -4.13
CA ARG A 82 -4.80 -5.97 -4.27
C ARG A 82 -5.64 -4.99 -3.50
N LYS A 83 -6.62 -4.39 -4.17
CA LYS A 83 -7.64 -3.53 -3.56
C LYS A 83 -8.98 -4.25 -3.60
N LEU A 84 -9.61 -4.34 -2.45
CA LEU A 84 -10.95 -4.86 -2.27
C LEU A 84 -11.87 -3.76 -1.78
N SER A 85 -13.15 -3.88 -2.11
CA SER A 85 -14.21 -3.21 -1.38
C SER A 85 -15.06 -4.25 -0.65
N VAL A 86 -15.34 -3.97 0.61
CA VAL A 86 -16.08 -4.85 1.52
C VAL A 86 -17.19 -4.09 2.24
N SER A 87 -18.19 -4.86 2.68
CA SER A 87 -19.37 -4.39 3.38
C SER A 87 -20.30 -3.45 2.60
N ALA A 88 -21.44 -3.12 3.19
CA ALA A 88 -22.37 -2.12 2.64
C ALA A 88 -21.84 -0.67 2.71
N MET A 89 -20.75 -0.44 3.44
CA MET A 89 -20.13 0.88 3.61
C MET A 89 -19.06 1.18 2.55
N ASP A 90 -18.77 0.24 1.64
CA ASP A 90 -17.75 0.39 0.59
C ASP A 90 -16.34 0.67 1.17
N ASN A 91 -15.98 -0.02 2.26
CA ASN A 91 -14.68 0.13 2.89
C ASN A 91 -13.60 -0.50 2.01
N ASN A 92 -12.52 0.25 1.77
CA ASN A 92 -11.38 -0.26 1.02
C ASN A 92 -10.47 -1.10 1.93
N VAL A 93 -10.09 -2.27 1.45
CA VAL A 93 -9.08 -3.13 2.07
C VAL A 93 -7.94 -3.33 1.08
N TYR A 94 -6.70 -3.33 1.55
CA TYR A 94 -5.53 -3.51 0.68
C TYR A 94 -4.65 -4.66 1.16
N LEU A 95 -4.30 -5.57 0.25
CA LEU A 95 -3.29 -6.59 0.49
C LEU A 95 -2.07 -6.29 -0.38
N LEU A 96 -0.97 -5.93 0.26
CA LEU A 96 0.32 -5.70 -0.38
C LEU A 96 1.14 -6.97 -0.30
N THR A 97 1.73 -7.44 -1.39
CA THR A 97 2.52 -8.66 -1.42
C THR A 97 3.85 -8.44 -2.11
N ASP A 98 4.95 -8.78 -1.45
CA ASP A 98 6.24 -9.01 -2.12
C ASP A 98 6.15 -10.33 -2.89
N LEU A 99 6.12 -10.24 -4.22
CA LEU A 99 5.98 -11.41 -5.09
C LEU A 99 7.21 -12.34 -5.06
N GLY A 100 8.38 -11.83 -4.70
CA GLY A 100 9.62 -12.61 -4.59
C GLY A 100 9.69 -13.43 -3.30
N ARG A 101 9.04 -12.96 -2.24
CA ARG A 101 9.06 -13.60 -0.91
C ARG A 101 7.76 -14.30 -0.53
N GLY A 102 6.64 -13.97 -1.18
CA GLY A 102 5.32 -14.44 -0.77
C GLY A 102 4.90 -13.89 0.59
N GLU A 103 5.41 -12.72 0.97
CA GLU A 103 5.12 -12.04 2.24
C GLU A 103 4.19 -10.87 1.99
N ALA A 104 3.21 -10.70 2.88
CA ALA A 104 2.15 -9.73 2.67
C ALA A 104 1.87 -8.86 3.90
N LEU A 105 1.35 -7.66 3.64
CA LEU A 105 0.79 -6.73 4.62
C LEU A 105 -0.67 -6.47 4.26
N LEU A 106 -1.57 -6.64 5.23
CA LEU A 106 -2.98 -6.28 5.10
C LEU A 106 -3.20 -4.90 5.71
N ILE A 107 -3.81 -3.98 4.97
CA ILE A 107 -4.21 -2.65 5.43
C ILE A 107 -5.73 -2.61 5.55
N ASP A 108 -6.21 -2.29 6.75
CA ASP A 108 -7.62 -2.23 7.17
C ASP A 108 -8.39 -3.54 6.97
N ALA A 109 -8.37 -4.43 7.96
CA ALA A 109 -9.25 -5.61 7.99
C ALA A 109 -10.71 -5.21 8.34
N ALA A 110 -11.35 -4.51 7.40
CA ALA A 110 -12.62 -3.81 7.61
C ALA A 110 -13.83 -4.73 7.82
N ASP A 111 -14.01 -5.73 6.94
CA ASP A 111 -15.11 -6.69 6.97
C ASP A 111 -14.75 -7.93 6.12
N ASP A 112 -15.61 -8.96 6.11
CA ASP A 112 -15.52 -10.15 5.25
C ASP A 112 -14.21 -10.95 5.43
N ALA A 113 -13.92 -11.35 6.68
CA ALA A 113 -12.72 -12.12 7.03
C ALA A 113 -12.49 -13.36 6.12
N PRO A 114 -13.51 -14.18 5.77
CA PRO A 114 -13.31 -15.32 4.87
C PRO A 114 -12.72 -14.90 3.53
N ARG A 115 -13.27 -13.84 2.91
CA ARG A 115 -12.76 -13.34 1.64
C ARG A 115 -11.36 -12.77 1.75
N LEU A 116 -11.05 -12.05 2.84
CA LEU A 116 -9.70 -11.54 3.06
C LEU A 116 -8.66 -12.68 3.18
N LEU A 117 -9.04 -13.77 3.84
CA LEU A 117 -8.20 -14.97 3.97
C LEU A 117 -8.06 -15.72 2.63
N ASP A 118 -9.13 -15.81 1.84
CA ASP A 118 -9.07 -16.39 0.49
C ASP A 118 -8.15 -15.57 -0.43
N GLU A 119 -8.23 -14.25 -0.36
CA GLU A 119 -7.39 -13.33 -1.14
C GLU A 119 -5.93 -13.32 -0.67
N LEU A 120 -5.68 -13.64 0.60
CA LEU A 120 -4.35 -13.92 1.14
C LEU A 120 -3.79 -15.25 0.60
N GLY A 121 -4.60 -16.29 0.40
CA GLY A 121 -4.16 -17.60 -0.09
C GLY A 121 -2.94 -18.14 0.68
N ASP A 122 -1.91 -18.60 -0.04
CA ASP A 122 -0.71 -19.20 0.57
C ASP A 122 0.35 -18.18 1.04
N ARG A 123 0.11 -16.87 0.91
CA ARG A 123 1.07 -15.83 1.30
C ARG A 123 1.16 -15.72 2.82
N ARG A 124 2.37 -15.47 3.34
CA ARG A 124 2.56 -15.23 4.77
C ARG A 124 2.20 -13.78 5.10
N LEU A 125 1.16 -13.58 5.91
CA LEU A 125 0.81 -12.26 6.44
C LEU A 125 1.80 -11.87 7.55
N THR A 126 2.57 -10.80 7.36
CA THR A 126 3.59 -10.34 8.32
C THR A 126 3.00 -9.45 9.40
N ALA A 127 1.95 -8.70 9.07
CA ALA A 127 1.21 -7.86 9.98
C ALA A 127 -0.16 -7.49 9.38
N ILE A 128 -1.07 -7.03 10.24
CA ILE A 128 -2.27 -6.31 9.85
C ILE A 128 -2.12 -4.88 10.35
N PHE A 129 -2.08 -3.91 9.44
CA PHE A 129 -2.05 -2.50 9.79
C PHE A 129 -3.46 -1.91 9.70
N THR A 130 -3.90 -1.28 10.78
CA THR A 130 -5.18 -0.55 10.83
C THR A 130 -4.90 0.94 10.85
N THR A 131 -5.43 1.66 9.86
CA THR A 131 -5.21 3.10 9.66
C THR A 131 -5.83 3.94 10.77
N HIS A 132 -7.01 3.54 11.25
CA HIS A 132 -7.70 4.17 12.37
C HIS A 132 -8.75 3.23 12.98
N GLY A 133 -9.16 3.51 14.21
CA GLY A 133 -9.95 2.58 15.03
C GLY A 133 -11.46 2.62 14.82
N HIS A 134 -12.01 3.15 13.72
CA HIS A 134 -13.46 3.11 13.55
C HIS A 134 -13.98 1.68 13.37
N TRP A 135 -15.20 1.46 13.87
CA TRP A 135 -15.80 0.14 13.93
C TRP A 135 -15.89 -0.53 12.56
N ASP A 136 -16.11 0.22 11.49
CA ASP A 136 -16.25 -0.28 10.14
C ASP A 136 -14.91 -0.62 9.46
N HIS A 137 -13.78 -0.23 10.06
CA HIS A 137 -12.41 -0.57 9.64
C HIS A 137 -11.79 -1.75 10.39
N VAL A 138 -12.47 -2.32 11.39
CA VAL A 138 -11.91 -3.36 12.27
C VAL A 138 -12.75 -4.63 12.44
N ARG A 139 -13.86 -4.80 11.71
CA ARG A 139 -14.80 -5.94 11.98
C ARG A 139 -14.19 -7.30 11.69
N ALA A 140 -13.31 -7.40 10.70
CA ALA A 140 -12.61 -8.64 10.37
C ALA A 140 -11.26 -8.79 11.09
N LEU A 141 -10.80 -7.77 11.81
CA LEU A 141 -9.45 -7.67 12.37
C LEU A 141 -9.08 -8.85 13.26
N ASP A 142 -9.91 -9.15 14.26
CA ASP A 142 -9.63 -10.22 15.22
C ASP A 142 -9.69 -11.62 14.60
N ASP A 143 -10.56 -11.83 13.62
CA ASP A 143 -10.70 -13.11 12.95
C ASP A 143 -9.52 -13.37 12.00
N VAL A 144 -9.09 -12.36 11.23
CA VAL A 144 -7.90 -12.46 10.37
C VAL A 144 -6.64 -12.61 11.21
N ALA A 145 -6.48 -11.83 12.29
CA ALA A 145 -5.33 -11.94 13.19
C ALA A 145 -5.24 -13.34 13.82
N ARG A 146 -6.36 -13.90 14.26
CA ARG A 146 -6.41 -15.25 14.86
C ARG A 146 -6.12 -16.35 13.84
N ALA A 147 -6.64 -16.23 12.62
CA ALA A 147 -6.44 -17.24 11.58
C ALA A 147 -5.00 -17.27 11.05
N THR A 148 -4.33 -16.12 11.02
CA THR A 148 -2.98 -15.99 10.44
C THR A 148 -1.86 -15.96 11.47
N GLY A 149 -2.17 -15.62 12.73
CA GLY A 149 -1.18 -15.32 13.76
C GLY A 149 -0.42 -14.01 13.55
N ALA A 150 -0.83 -13.18 12.59
CA ALA A 150 -0.17 -11.92 12.28
C ALA A 150 -0.43 -10.88 13.40
N PRO A 151 0.58 -10.12 13.82
CA PRO A 151 0.41 -9.05 14.79
C PRO A 151 -0.41 -7.89 14.20
N VAL A 152 -1.26 -7.30 15.02
CA VAL A 152 -1.99 -6.07 14.69
C VAL A 152 -1.15 -4.85 15.04
N VAL A 153 -0.92 -4.02 14.03
CA VAL A 153 -0.27 -2.72 14.11
C VAL A 153 -1.35 -1.64 14.07
N LEU A 154 -1.54 -0.94 15.19
CA LEU A 154 -2.54 0.12 15.35
C LEU A 154 -1.95 1.25 16.19
N HIS A 155 -2.31 2.50 15.89
CA HIS A 155 -1.89 3.62 16.71
C HIS A 155 -2.58 3.58 18.09
N PRO A 156 -1.85 3.68 19.22
CA PRO A 156 -2.44 3.57 20.56
C PRO A 156 -3.56 4.58 20.85
N GLY A 157 -3.52 5.75 20.20
CA GLY A 157 -4.56 6.78 20.28
C GLY A 157 -5.96 6.31 19.85
N ASP A 158 -6.06 5.17 19.17
CA ASP A 158 -7.33 4.57 18.73
C ASP A 158 -7.62 3.20 19.34
N ALA A 159 -6.79 2.70 20.25
CA ALA A 159 -6.98 1.37 20.86
C ALA A 159 -8.37 1.22 21.52
N GLN A 160 -8.84 2.26 22.22
CA GLN A 160 -10.18 2.26 22.80
C GLN A 160 -11.27 2.25 21.72
N ARG A 161 -11.09 3.02 20.64
CA ARG A 161 -12.06 3.15 19.55
C ARG A 161 -12.20 1.83 18.78
N ALA A 162 -11.07 1.18 18.52
CA ALA A 162 -10.99 -0.15 17.89
C ALA A 162 -11.46 -1.29 18.82
N GLY A 163 -11.66 -1.02 20.12
CA GLY A 163 -11.99 -2.05 21.11
C GLY A 163 -10.85 -3.04 21.40
N ARG A 164 -9.61 -2.72 21.02
CA ARG A 164 -8.46 -3.63 21.06
C ARG A 164 -7.16 -2.86 21.26
N GLN A 165 -6.26 -3.41 22.08
CA GLN A 165 -4.88 -2.93 22.18
C GLN A 165 -4.05 -3.40 20.97
N PRO A 166 -3.14 -2.57 20.43
CA PRO A 166 -2.21 -3.02 19.41
C PRO A 166 -1.29 -4.11 19.95
N ASP A 167 -0.98 -5.12 19.12
CA ASP A 167 0.12 -6.05 19.41
C ASP A 167 1.47 -5.34 19.24
N GLN A 168 1.51 -4.39 18.30
CA GLN A 168 2.63 -3.47 18.09
C GLN A 168 2.11 -2.05 17.86
N PRO A 169 2.58 -1.04 18.61
CA PRO A 169 2.12 0.34 18.43
C PRO A 169 2.59 0.88 17.07
N ALA A 170 1.67 1.47 16.31
CA ALA A 170 2.03 2.25 15.13
C ALA A 170 2.61 3.60 15.56
N GLU A 171 3.85 3.89 15.15
CA GLU A 171 4.54 5.15 15.44
C GLU A 171 4.82 5.94 14.16
N ASP A 172 4.91 7.27 14.26
CA ASP A 172 5.28 8.11 13.12
C ASP A 172 6.69 7.79 12.60
N GLY A 173 6.82 7.60 11.29
CA GLY A 173 8.07 7.20 10.64
C GLY A 173 8.45 5.73 10.80
N MET A 174 7.63 4.93 11.48
CA MET A 174 7.83 3.48 11.56
C MET A 174 7.81 2.86 10.17
N ARG A 175 8.77 1.98 9.89
CA ARG A 175 8.78 1.16 8.67
C ARG A 175 8.21 -0.22 8.97
N LEU A 176 7.11 -0.57 8.31
CA LEU A 176 6.48 -1.88 8.44
C LEU A 176 6.83 -2.73 7.21
N ALA A 177 7.71 -3.71 7.42
CA ALA A 177 8.23 -4.56 6.37
C ALA A 177 7.33 -5.78 6.06
N PHE A 178 7.33 -6.17 4.79
CA PHE A 178 6.73 -7.39 4.28
C PHE A 178 7.64 -7.89 3.15
N GLY A 179 8.40 -8.96 3.41
CA GLY A 179 9.48 -9.39 2.53
C GLY A 179 10.61 -8.37 2.50
N ASP A 180 11.09 -8.07 1.29
CA ASP A 180 12.11 -7.07 1.03
C ASP A 180 11.52 -5.66 0.80
N ALA A 181 10.18 -5.52 0.83
CA ALA A 181 9.45 -4.25 0.73
C ALA A 181 8.98 -3.74 2.11
N ALA A 182 8.63 -2.45 2.18
CA ALA A 182 8.05 -1.86 3.38
C ALA A 182 7.15 -0.66 3.05
N VAL A 183 6.18 -0.40 3.92
CA VAL A 183 5.50 0.90 4.00
C VAL A 183 6.10 1.74 5.12
N GLU A 184 6.13 3.05 4.95
CA GLU A 184 6.43 4.01 6.00
C GLU A 184 5.13 4.59 6.57
N LEU A 185 4.96 4.49 7.88
CA LEU A 185 3.78 5.01 8.58
C LEU A 185 3.95 6.51 8.85
N ARG A 186 2.85 7.25 8.70
CA ARG A 186 2.77 8.68 9.01
C ARG A 186 1.59 8.93 9.91
N HIS A 187 1.85 9.42 11.12
CA HIS A 187 0.77 9.81 12.04
C HIS A 187 0.09 11.06 11.47
N THR A 188 -1.20 10.93 11.19
CA THR A 188 -2.02 11.95 10.53
C THR A 188 -3.30 12.20 11.32
N PRO A 189 -3.18 12.71 12.56
CA PRO A 189 -4.32 12.97 13.42
C PRO A 189 -5.28 13.96 12.75
N GLY A 190 -6.57 13.73 12.90
CA GLY A 190 -7.64 14.57 12.37
C GLY A 190 -8.95 13.82 12.40
N HIS A 191 -9.15 12.89 11.46
CA HIS A 191 -10.35 12.05 11.43
C HIS A 191 -10.53 11.26 12.73
N THR A 192 -9.43 10.72 13.26
CA THR A 192 -9.32 10.23 14.63
C THR A 192 -7.99 10.68 15.22
N ARG A 193 -7.85 10.55 16.55
CA ARG A 193 -6.57 10.79 17.23
C ARG A 193 -5.48 9.80 16.79
N GLY A 194 -5.86 8.57 16.44
CA GLY A 194 -4.94 7.52 15.99
C GLY A 194 -4.74 7.42 14.48
N SER A 195 -5.41 8.26 13.69
CA SER A 195 -5.33 8.21 12.23
C SER A 195 -3.89 8.21 11.74
N THR A 196 -3.55 7.20 10.95
CA THR A 196 -2.20 6.95 10.44
C THR A 196 -2.29 6.50 8.99
N CYS A 197 -1.53 7.17 8.12
CA CYS A 197 -1.39 6.76 6.72
C CYS A 197 -0.20 5.81 6.54
N ALA A 198 -0.27 4.95 5.52
CA ALA A 198 0.88 4.16 5.06
C ALA A 198 1.37 4.65 3.69
N VAL A 199 2.68 4.82 3.55
CA VAL A 199 3.33 5.28 2.33
C VAL A 199 4.19 4.17 1.75
N LEU A 200 3.86 3.70 0.55
CA LEU A 200 4.64 2.73 -0.21
C LEU A 200 5.49 3.45 -1.27
N GLY A 201 6.80 3.19 -1.25
CA GLY A 201 7.74 3.72 -2.25
C GLY A 201 7.74 5.24 -2.40
N GLY A 202 7.36 5.97 -1.34
CA GLY A 202 7.28 7.44 -1.33
C GLY A 202 6.21 8.07 -2.23
N THR A 203 5.42 7.27 -2.95
CA THR A 203 4.52 7.76 -4.01
C THR A 203 3.09 7.24 -3.90
N HIS A 204 2.89 6.10 -3.24
CA HIS A 204 1.58 5.48 -3.06
C HIS A 204 1.13 5.64 -1.61
N LEU A 205 0.04 6.36 -1.40
CA LEU A 205 -0.52 6.65 -0.07
C LEU A 205 -1.78 5.82 0.16
N PHE A 206 -1.80 5.06 1.25
CA PHE A 206 -3.01 4.49 1.83
C PHE A 206 -3.44 5.41 2.97
N SER A 207 -4.46 6.23 2.72
CA SER A 207 -4.82 7.34 3.61
C SER A 207 -5.80 6.99 4.72
N GLY A 208 -6.40 5.80 4.67
CA GLY A 208 -7.63 5.53 5.42
C GLY A 208 -8.63 6.67 5.21
N ASP A 209 -9.25 7.09 6.30
CA ASP A 209 -10.22 8.19 6.30
C ASP A 209 -9.58 9.56 6.52
N THR A 210 -8.25 9.70 6.46
CA THR A 210 -7.60 11.01 6.57
C THR A 210 -7.89 11.86 5.32
N LEU A 211 -7.85 11.26 4.13
CA LEU A 211 -8.05 11.95 2.84
C LEU A 211 -8.89 11.10 1.89
N PHE A 212 -9.83 11.74 1.21
CA PHE A 212 -10.70 11.17 0.18
C PHE A 212 -10.59 11.93 -1.14
N PRO A 213 -11.03 11.31 -2.26
CA PRO A 213 -11.34 12.05 -3.48
C PRO A 213 -12.37 13.16 -3.17
N GLY A 214 -11.91 14.40 -3.08
CA GLY A 214 -12.75 15.58 -2.82
C GLY A 214 -12.53 16.28 -1.48
N GLY A 215 -11.66 15.79 -0.59
CA GLY A 215 -11.32 16.51 0.64
C GLY A 215 -10.83 15.63 1.80
N PRO A 216 -10.55 16.25 2.96
CA PRO A 216 -10.23 15.51 4.19
C PRO A 216 -11.46 14.72 4.68
N GLY A 217 -11.21 13.62 5.40
CA GLY A 217 -12.30 12.91 6.06
C GLY A 217 -12.99 13.74 7.11
N ALA A 218 -14.27 13.41 7.34
CA ALA A 218 -15.09 14.15 8.27
C ALA A 218 -14.53 13.99 9.70
N THR A 219 -14.43 15.12 10.41
CA THR A 219 -14.09 15.17 11.84
C THR A 219 -15.22 15.89 12.55
N PHE A 220 -15.85 15.24 13.54
CA PHE A 220 -17.08 15.75 14.15
C PHE A 220 -16.83 16.30 15.55
N GLY A 221 -16.60 17.61 15.65
CA GLY A 221 -16.62 18.34 16.93
C GLY A 221 -15.53 17.97 17.94
N ASP A 222 -14.58 17.10 17.56
CA ASP A 222 -13.48 16.64 18.40
C ASP A 222 -12.20 17.39 18.02
N THR A 223 -11.87 18.43 18.77
CA THR A 223 -10.61 19.18 18.58
C THR A 223 -9.39 18.37 18.98
N ASP A 224 -9.54 17.42 19.91
CA ASP A 224 -8.43 16.57 20.38
C ASP A 224 -8.00 15.57 19.31
N ALA A 225 -8.87 15.27 18.35
CA ALA A 225 -8.54 14.46 17.20
C ALA A 225 -7.41 15.06 16.34
N PHE A 226 -7.15 16.37 16.43
CA PHE A 226 -6.04 17.05 15.75
C PHE A 226 -4.76 17.15 16.59
N ALA A 227 -4.80 16.75 17.86
CA ALA A 227 -3.66 16.90 18.76
C ALA A 227 -2.49 16.01 18.33
N THR A 228 -1.31 16.59 18.14
CA THR A 228 -0.06 15.86 17.89
C THR A 228 0.75 15.81 19.18
N PRO A 229 0.90 14.66 19.85
CA PRO A 229 1.69 14.58 21.07
C PRO A 229 3.16 14.94 20.81
N GLY A 230 3.73 15.88 21.57
CA GLY A 230 5.16 16.21 21.51
C GLY A 230 5.57 17.29 20.50
N ARG A 231 4.64 18.10 19.99
CA ARG A 231 4.91 19.39 19.35
C ARG A 231 4.23 20.53 20.08
#